data_AF-A0A9X2I514-F1
#
_entry.id   AF-A0A9X2I514-F1
#
_cell.length_a   1.000
_cell.length_b   1.000
_cell.length_c   1.000
_cell.angle_alpha   90.00
_cell.angle_beta   90.00
_cell.angle_gamma   90.00
#
_symmetry.space_group_name_H-M   'P 1'
#
loop_
_entity.id
_entity.type
_entity.pdbx_description
1 polymer ?
#
loop_
_entity_poly.entity_id
_entity_poly.type
_entity_poly.pdbx_seq_one_letter_code
_entity_poly.pdbx_strand_id
1 'polypeptide(L)'
;MLVLILLCLLMGGLFIQLIQKAFFRKSKSNIEQLWKELEKEDWFRKLIEDPKVKDWIDSDKERGLLNDPYYVRKIIDKEVHRDCFITYVLEKAN
;
A
#
# COMPACT_ATOMS: atom_id res chain seq x y z
N MET A 1 -20.23 0.69 20.47
CA MET A 1 -19.44 0.09 19.38
C MET A 1 -19.12 1.07 18.24
N LEU A 2 -20.05 1.92 17.81
CA LEU A 2 -19.78 2.98 16.81
C LEU A 2 -18.63 3.94 17.15
N VAL A 3 -18.50 4.30 18.44
CA VAL A 3 -17.45 5.21 18.93
C VAL A 3 -16.04 4.62 18.75
N LEU A 4 -15.89 3.29 18.89
CA LEU A 4 -14.59 2.61 18.70
C LEU A 4 -14.17 2.59 17.24
N ILE A 5 -15.12 2.38 16.32
CA ILE A 5 -14.86 2.40 14.86
C ILE A 5 -14.46 3.82 14.42
N LEU A 6 -15.13 4.84 14.95
CA LEU A 6 -14.81 6.25 14.68
C LEU A 6 -13.40 6.63 15.17
N LEU A 7 -13.00 6.12 16.35
CA LEU A 7 -11.66 6.29 16.89
C LEU A 7 -10.58 5.59 16.04
N CYS A 8 -10.85 4.39 15.52
CA CYS A 8 -9.95 3.70 14.60
C CYS A 8 -9.77 4.46 13.27
N LEU A 9 -10.86 5.03 12.72
CA LEU A 9 -10.81 5.84 11.50
C LEU A 9 -10.03 7.15 11.70
N LEU A 10 -10.22 7.82 12.84
CA LEU A 10 -9.51 9.05 13.19
C LEU A 10 -8.02 8.82 13.45
N MET A 11 -7.65 7.70 14.09
CA MET A 11 -6.26 7.28 14.23
C MET A 11 -5.62 7.01 12.86
N GLY A 12 -6.30 6.27 11.98
CA GLY A 12 -5.81 5.97 10.63
C GLY A 12 -5.45 7.23 9.83
N GLY A 13 -6.33 8.24 9.84
CA GLY A 13 -6.10 9.49 9.10
C GLY A 13 -4.95 10.37 9.65
N LEU A 14 -4.72 10.35 10.97
CA LEU A 14 -3.69 11.18 11.61
C LEU A 14 -2.27 10.61 11.44
N PHE A 15 -2.12 9.29 11.40
CA PHE A 15 -0.82 8.67 11.12
C PHE A 15 -0.34 8.92 9.69
N ILE A 16 -1.25 8.95 8.71
CA ILE A 16 -0.92 9.19 7.29
C ILE A 16 -0.25 10.55 7.11
N GLN A 17 -0.76 11.61 7.74
CA GLN A 17 -0.19 12.96 7.59
C GLN A 17 1.19 13.11 8.26
N LEU A 18 1.42 12.43 9.39
CA LEU A 18 2.71 12.45 10.08
C LEU A 18 3.80 11.71 9.29
N ILE A 19 3.45 10.58 8.67
CA ILE A 19 4.35 9.83 7.78
C ILE A 19 4.65 10.64 6.51
N GLN A 20 3.63 11.22 5.88
CA GLN A 20 3.80 12.05 4.67
C GLN A 20 4.77 13.23 4.89
N LYS A 21 4.64 13.94 6.02
CA LYS A 21 5.46 15.13 6.31
C LYS A 21 6.91 14.78 6.69
N ALA A 22 7.15 13.62 7.29
CA ALA A 22 8.51 13.14 7.57
C ALA A 22 9.24 12.67 6.30
N PHE A 23 8.50 12.17 5.31
CA PHE A 23 9.06 11.53 4.11
C PHE A 23 9.37 12.50 2.96
N PHE A 24 8.61 13.58 2.81
CA PHE A 24 8.78 14.59 1.75
C PHE A 24 10.17 15.26 1.71
N ARG A 25 11.00 15.06 2.75
CA ARG A 25 12.33 15.68 2.88
C ARG A 25 13.48 14.87 2.26
N LYS A 26 13.29 13.60 1.89
CA LYS A 26 14.35 12.78 1.26
C LYS A 26 14.04 12.46 -0.20
N SER A 27 14.50 13.36 -1.06
CA SER A 27 14.88 13.15 -2.45
C SER A 27 15.25 11.68 -2.79
N LYS A 28 14.63 11.15 -3.87
CA LYS A 28 14.76 9.80 -4.47
C LYS A 28 14.36 8.63 -3.56
N SER A 29 13.06 8.36 -3.46
CA SER A 29 12.57 7.13 -2.85
C SER A 29 13.05 5.93 -3.65
N ASN A 30 13.94 5.11 -3.08
CA ASN A 30 14.32 3.83 -3.65
C ASN A 30 13.08 2.92 -3.66
N ILE A 31 12.78 2.26 -4.78
CA ILE A 31 11.60 1.39 -4.94
C ILE A 31 11.54 0.31 -3.84
N GLU A 32 12.72 -0.19 -3.42
CA GLU A 32 12.83 -1.16 -2.32
C GLU A 32 12.36 -0.60 -0.97
N GLN A 33 12.56 0.70 -0.73
CA GLN A 33 12.05 1.35 0.49
C GLN A 33 10.53 1.46 0.44
N LEU A 34 9.97 1.77 -0.73
CA LEU A 34 8.53 1.82 -0.93
C LEU A 34 7.89 0.44 -0.78
N TRP A 35 8.54 -0.63 -1.23
CA TRP A 35 8.06 -1.99 -0.97
C TRP A 35 8.07 -2.33 0.53
N LYS A 36 9.13 -1.95 1.25
CA LYS A 36 9.17 -2.13 2.71
C LYS A 36 8.10 -1.32 3.44
N GLU A 37 7.70 -0.18 2.91
CA GLU A 37 6.55 0.58 3.41
C GLU A 37 5.25 -0.13 3.11
N LEU A 38 5.06 -0.56 1.86
CA LEU A 38 3.89 -1.31 1.41
C LEU A 38 3.68 -2.58 2.26
N GLU A 39 4.75 -3.33 2.55
CA GLU A 39 4.71 -4.53 3.39
C GLU A 39 4.40 -4.29 4.87
N LYS A 40 4.49 -3.04 5.34
CA LYS A 40 4.07 -2.66 6.69
C LYS A 40 2.59 -2.34 6.78
N GLU A 41 1.95 -2.05 5.64
CA GLU A 41 0.54 -1.72 5.61
C GLU A 41 -0.34 -2.94 5.91
N ASP A 42 -1.28 -2.80 6.84
CA ASP A 42 -2.15 -3.91 7.27
C ASP A 42 -3.02 -4.47 6.14
N TRP A 43 -3.48 -3.60 5.23
CA TRP A 43 -4.28 -4.04 4.07
C TRP A 43 -3.46 -4.87 3.08
N PHE A 44 -2.18 -4.52 2.89
CA PHE A 44 -1.30 -5.23 1.98
C PHE A 44 -0.91 -6.59 2.56
N ARG A 45 -0.67 -6.65 3.88
CA ARG A 45 -0.43 -7.91 4.61
C ARG A 45 -1.59 -8.88 4.44
N LYS A 46 -2.83 -8.41 4.60
CA LYS A 46 -4.04 -9.22 4.37
C LYS A 46 -4.16 -9.66 2.91
N LEU A 47 -3.78 -8.80 1.96
CA LEU A 47 -3.82 -9.12 0.53
C LEU A 47 -2.86 -10.27 0.17
N ILE A 48 -1.65 -10.28 0.73
CA ILE A 48 -0.63 -11.32 0.47
C ILE A 48 -0.78 -12.57 1.35
N GLU A 49 -1.82 -12.66 2.20
CA GLU A 49 -2.13 -13.90 2.92
C GLU A 49 -2.56 -15.02 1.94
N ASP A 50 -3.12 -14.65 0.79
CA ASP A 50 -3.36 -15.58 -0.31
C ASP A 50 -2.03 -15.86 -1.06
N PRO A 51 -1.55 -17.13 -1.07
CA PRO A 51 -0.31 -17.49 -1.76
C PRO A 51 -0.29 -17.12 -3.24
N LYS A 52 -1.42 -17.23 -3.95
CA LYS A 52 -1.51 -16.90 -5.38
C LYS A 52 -1.29 -15.40 -5.61
N VAL A 53 -1.91 -14.59 -4.76
CA VAL A 53 -1.77 -13.14 -4.79
C VAL A 53 -0.34 -12.72 -4.47
N LYS A 54 0.27 -13.37 -3.48
CA LYS A 54 1.67 -13.13 -3.13
C LYS A 54 2.62 -13.40 -4.30
N ASP A 55 2.49 -14.56 -4.96
CA ASP A 55 3.34 -14.92 -6.10
C ASP A 55 3.15 -13.95 -7.29
N TRP A 56 1.91 -13.50 -7.51
CA TRP A 56 1.61 -12.49 -8.51
C TRP A 56 2.25 -11.14 -8.17
N ILE A 57 2.14 -10.69 -6.91
CA ILE A 57 2.73 -9.44 -6.42
C ILE A 57 4.26 -9.47 -6.53
N ASP A 58 4.89 -10.58 -6.18
CA ASP A 58 6.34 -10.74 -6.30
C ASP A 58 6.79 -10.64 -7.77
N SER A 59 5.98 -11.13 -8.71
CA SER A 59 6.21 -10.96 -10.16
C SER A 59 5.98 -9.52 -10.64
N ASP A 60 4.95 -8.84 -10.12
CA ASP A 60 4.61 -7.45 -10.48
C ASP A 60 5.63 -6.44 -9.94
N LYS A 61 6.29 -6.74 -8.81
CA LYS A 61 7.42 -5.95 -8.29
C LYS A 61 8.58 -5.87 -9.29
N GLU A 62 8.83 -6.92 -10.07
CA GLU A 62 9.93 -6.92 -11.04
C GLU A 62 9.57 -6.27 -12.38
N ARG A 63 8.32 -6.48 -12.86
CA ARG A 63 7.96 -6.21 -14.26
C ARG A 63 6.68 -5.38 -14.44
N GLY A 64 5.99 -5.05 -13.36
CA GLY A 64 4.66 -4.48 -13.39
C GLY A 64 4.54 -3.13 -12.70
N LEU A 65 3.35 -2.85 -12.17
CA LEU A 65 3.00 -1.54 -11.61
C LEU A 65 3.78 -1.26 -10.32
N LEU A 66 4.11 -2.29 -9.55
CA LEU A 66 4.92 -2.17 -8.35
C LEU A 66 6.40 -1.87 -8.63
N ASN A 67 6.87 -1.90 -9.88
CA ASN A 67 8.19 -1.40 -10.25
C ASN A 67 8.22 0.13 -10.43
N ASP A 68 7.07 0.80 -10.49
CA ASP A 68 6.99 2.26 -10.58
C ASP A 68 6.92 2.90 -9.17
N PRO A 69 7.97 3.64 -8.73
CA PRO A 69 7.97 4.31 -7.43
C PRO A 69 6.80 5.28 -7.26
N TYR A 70 6.37 5.95 -8.33
CA TYR A 70 5.25 6.88 -8.27
C TYR A 70 3.93 6.14 -8.02
N TYR A 71 3.73 5.01 -8.70
CA TYR A 71 2.55 4.18 -8.51
C TYR A 71 2.50 3.59 -7.10
N VAL A 72 3.59 2.99 -6.62
CA VAL A 72 3.66 2.42 -5.27
C VAL A 72 3.38 3.51 -4.22
N ARG A 73 3.96 4.69 -4.39
CA ARG A 73 3.69 5.82 -3.51
C ARG A 73 2.21 6.20 -3.51
N LYS A 74 1.60 6.24 -4.69
CA LYS A 74 0.21 6.63 -4.89
C LYS A 74 -0.79 5.67 -4.24
N ILE A 75 -0.54 4.36 -4.29
CA ILE A 75 -1.40 3.36 -3.62
C ILE A 75 -1.21 3.36 -2.09
N ILE A 76 -0.03 3.73 -1.59
CA ILE A 76 0.20 3.93 -0.16
C ILE A 76 -0.56 5.17 0.33
N ASP A 77 -0.42 6.30 -0.37
CA ASP A 77 -0.91 7.61 0.08
C ASP A 77 -2.42 7.85 -0.11
N LYS A 78 -3.07 7.16 -1.06
CA LYS A 78 -4.46 7.45 -1.45
C LYS A 78 -5.33 6.19 -1.48
N GLU A 79 -6.34 6.15 -0.62
CA GLU A 79 -7.28 5.02 -0.48
C GLU A 79 -7.96 4.62 -1.79
N VAL A 80 -8.42 5.57 -2.60
CA VAL A 80 -9.07 5.26 -3.89
C VAL A 80 -8.14 4.47 -4.83
N HIS A 81 -6.84 4.77 -4.83
CA HIS A 81 -5.88 4.06 -5.67
C HIS A 81 -5.51 2.70 -5.09
N ARG A 82 -5.49 2.58 -3.76
CA ARG A 82 -5.36 1.31 -3.04
C ARG A 82 -6.49 0.35 -3.41
N ASP A 83 -7.74 0.80 -3.35
CA ASP A 83 -8.91 -0.04 -3.66
C ASP A 83 -8.90 -0.52 -5.11
N CYS A 84 -8.56 0.38 -6.05
CA CYS A 84 -8.35 0.01 -7.45
C CYS A 84 -7.24 -1.03 -7.61
N PHE A 85 -6.12 -0.87 -6.91
CA PHE A 85 -5.02 -1.83 -6.94
C PHE A 85 -5.44 -3.19 -6.38
N ILE A 86 -6.10 -3.23 -5.22
CA ILE A 86 -6.60 -4.48 -4.62
C ILE A 86 -7.51 -5.21 -5.60
N THR A 87 -8.48 -4.51 -6.20
CA THR A 87 -9.40 -5.10 -7.18
C THR A 87 -8.65 -5.66 -8.38
N TYR A 88 -7.72 -4.88 -8.94
CA TYR A 88 -6.90 -5.30 -10.07
C TYR A 88 -6.07 -6.56 -9.77
N VAL A 89 -5.45 -6.63 -8.58
CA VAL A 89 -4.67 -7.80 -8.16
C VAL A 89 -5.57 -9.03 -8.03
N LEU A 90 -6.73 -8.89 -7.38
CA LEU A 90 -7.68 -9.99 -7.20
C LEU A 90 -8.23 -10.50 -8.53
N GLU A 91 -8.46 -9.63 -9.52
CA GLU A 91 -8.87 -10.04 -10.87
C GLU A 91 -7.76 -10.79 -11.63
N LYS A 92 -6.49 -10.45 -11.40
CA LYS A 92 -5.35 -11.05 -12.09
C LYS A 92 -4.82 -12.32 -11.44
N ALA A 93 -5.03 -12.48 -10.14
CA ALA A 93 -4.60 -13.66 -9.37
C ALA A 93 -5.64 -14.80 -9.37
N ASN A 94 -6.83 -14.57 -9.90
CA ASN A 94 -7.90 -15.56 -10.07
C ASN A 94 -7.65 -16.44 -11.30
#